data_AF-A0A069DI73-F1
#
_entry.id   AF-A0A069DI73-F1
#
_cell.length_a   1.000
_cell.length_b   1.000
_cell.length_c   1.000
_cell.angle_alpha   90.00
_cell.angle_beta   90.00
_cell.angle_gamma   90.00
#
_symmetry.space_group_name_H-M   'P 1'
#
loop_
_entity.id
_entity.type
_entity.pdbx_description
1 polymer ?
#
loop_
_entity_poly.entity_id
_entity_poly.type
_entity_poly.pdbx_seq_one_letter_code
_entity_poly.pdbx_strand_id
1 'polypeptide(L)'
;MAEIRKKGGNAMPVRVTNQMTSVRNESPIPDSVDSQTFLTKNAFVSGTLFVSLNGMRMHEGEDNDYIELSSQKFRFNFPLESEDAVICDYILIL
;
A
#
# COMPACT_ATOMS: atom_id res chain seq x y z
N MET A 1 13.93 46.65 -40.81
CA MET A 1 13.54 45.23 -40.65
C MET A 1 14.34 44.67 -39.49
N ALA A 2 13.71 44.28 -38.38
CA ALA A 2 14.39 43.75 -37.20
C ALA A 2 14.15 42.24 -37.10
N GLU A 3 15.22 41.47 -37.02
CA GLU A 3 15.23 40.01 -37.04
C GLU A 3 15.14 39.46 -35.61
N ILE A 4 14.07 38.71 -35.31
CA ILE A 4 13.83 38.12 -33.99
C ILE A 4 14.49 36.74 -33.93
N ARG A 5 15.58 36.61 -33.16
CA ARG A 5 16.25 35.32 -32.92
C ARG A 5 15.44 34.48 -31.90
N LYS A 6 14.91 33.33 -32.34
CA LYS A 6 14.33 32.31 -31.46
C LYS A 6 15.45 31.63 -30.67
N LYS A 7 15.43 31.77 -29.34
CA LYS A 7 16.28 30.96 -28.44
C LYS A 7 15.75 29.52 -28.41
N GLY A 8 16.48 28.60 -29.03
CA GLY A 8 16.25 27.17 -28.88
C GLY A 8 16.66 26.72 -27.47
N GLY A 9 15.66 26.51 -26.60
CA GLY A 9 15.88 25.84 -25.32
C GLY A 9 16.11 24.36 -25.56
N ASN A 10 17.30 23.87 -25.23
CA ASN A 10 17.64 22.45 -25.27
C ASN A 10 16.87 21.77 -24.13
N ALA A 11 15.73 21.14 -24.44
CA ALA A 11 14.96 20.39 -23.46
C ALA A 11 15.77 19.16 -23.04
N MET A 12 16.23 19.13 -21.79
CA MET A 12 16.83 17.94 -21.20
C MET A 12 15.76 16.83 -21.14
N PRO A 13 16.05 15.60 -21.60
CA PRO A 13 15.09 14.51 -21.46
C PRO A 13 14.92 14.19 -19.97
N VAL A 14 13.72 14.43 -19.44
CA VAL A 14 13.30 13.90 -18.15
C VAL A 14 13.30 12.37 -18.27
N ARG A 15 14.25 11.70 -17.62
CA ARG A 15 14.20 10.24 -17.48
C ARG A 15 13.11 9.91 -16.47
N VAL A 16 11.91 9.61 -16.96
CA VAL A 16 10.90 8.94 -16.16
C VAL A 16 11.36 7.50 -16.01
N THR A 17 12.04 7.20 -14.89
CA THR A 17 12.29 5.81 -14.51
C THR A 17 10.95 5.26 -14.04
N ASN A 18 10.20 4.59 -14.92
CA ASN A 18 9.09 3.74 -14.50
C ASN A 18 9.70 2.60 -13.66
N GLN A 19 9.86 2.80 -12.35
CA GLN A 19 10.03 1.67 -11.46
C GLN A 19 8.72 0.89 -11.54
N MET A 20 8.78 -0.37 -12.00
CA MET A 20 7.62 -1.26 -12.03
C MET A 20 7.15 -1.48 -10.60
N THR A 21 6.22 -0.66 -10.12
CA THR A 21 5.53 -0.91 -8.86
C THR A 21 4.55 -2.07 -9.10
N SER A 22 4.79 -3.19 -8.43
CA SER A 22 3.90 -4.35 -8.49
C SER A 22 2.88 -4.23 -7.37
N VAL A 23 1.61 -3.97 -7.74
CA VAL A 23 0.49 -3.99 -6.80
C VAL A 23 0.05 -5.44 -6.61
N ARG A 24 -0.14 -5.86 -5.36
CA ARG A 24 -0.66 -7.17 -4.98
C ARG A 24 -2.00 -7.01 -4.29
N ASN A 25 -2.90 -7.94 -4.58
CA ASN A 25 -4.15 -8.16 -3.88
C ASN A 25 -4.10 -9.55 -3.26
N GLU A 26 -4.48 -9.68 -1.98
CA GLU A 26 -4.60 -10.99 -1.34
C GLU A 26 -5.56 -10.99 -0.14
N SER A 27 -5.94 -12.21 0.28
CA SER A 27 -6.57 -12.46 1.58
C SER A 27 -5.48 -12.85 2.57
N PRO A 28 -5.10 -11.97 3.52
CA PRO A 28 -4.06 -12.26 4.49
C PRO A 28 -4.53 -13.33 5.48
N ILE A 29 -3.58 -14.00 6.13
CA ILE A 29 -3.88 -15.06 7.12
C ILE A 29 -3.77 -14.49 8.54
N PRO A 30 -4.66 -14.87 9.47
CA PRO A 30 -4.49 -14.52 10.88
C PRO A 30 -3.16 -15.07 11.45
N ASP A 31 -2.54 -14.34 12.36
CA ASP A 31 -1.40 -14.81 13.13
C ASP A 31 -1.84 -15.91 14.10
N SER A 32 -0.97 -16.91 14.31
CA SER A 32 -1.26 -18.06 15.18
C SER A 32 -1.39 -17.70 16.67
N VAL A 33 -0.88 -16.54 17.08
CA VAL A 33 -0.84 -16.10 18.48
C VAL A 33 -1.88 -15.03 18.78
N ASP A 34 -2.16 -14.14 17.82
CA ASP A 34 -3.09 -13.03 17.97
C ASP A 34 -4.04 -12.98 16.76
N SER A 35 -5.32 -13.27 17.01
CA SER A 35 -6.36 -13.29 15.97
C SER A 35 -6.69 -11.93 15.38
N GLN A 36 -6.23 -10.83 15.99
CA GLN A 36 -6.37 -9.48 15.43
C GLN A 36 -5.18 -9.10 14.54
N THR A 37 -4.08 -9.85 14.61
CA THR A 37 -2.90 -9.65 13.77
C THR A 37 -3.01 -10.50 12.52
N PHE A 38 -2.69 -9.91 11.37
CA PHE A 38 -2.73 -10.56 10.07
C PHE A 38 -1.36 -10.51 9.40
N LEU A 39 -1.06 -11.57 8.67
CA LEU A 39 0.17 -11.79 7.94
C LEU A 39 -0.11 -11.71 6.44
N THR A 40 0.62 -10.83 5.76
CA THR A 40 0.67 -10.82 4.29
C THR A 40 1.68 -11.86 3.81
N LYS A 41 1.47 -12.41 2.61
CA LYS A 41 2.38 -13.40 2.02
C LYS A 41 3.72 -12.77 1.63
N ASN A 42 3.69 -11.52 1.18
CA ASN A 42 4.86 -10.78 0.74
C ASN A 42 5.06 -9.54 1.59
N ALA A 43 6.30 -9.05 1.60
CA ALA A 43 6.61 -7.78 2.24
C ALA A 43 6.05 -6.61 1.41
N PHE A 44 5.35 -5.69 2.07
CA PHE A 44 4.80 -4.49 1.49
C PHE A 44 5.59 -3.24 1.88
N VAL A 45 5.55 -2.23 1.03
CA VAL A 45 6.07 -0.89 1.33
C VAL A 45 5.13 -0.24 2.34
N SER A 46 5.68 0.25 3.46
CA SER A 46 4.87 0.88 4.51
C SER A 46 4.07 2.08 3.99
N GLY A 47 2.83 2.23 4.48
CA GLY A 47 1.89 3.27 4.05
C GLY A 47 1.28 3.03 2.66
N THR A 48 1.49 1.84 2.08
CA THR A 48 0.84 1.43 0.82
C THR A 48 -0.21 0.35 1.03
N LEU A 49 -0.32 -0.19 2.25
CA LEU A 49 -1.31 -1.20 2.58
C LEU A 49 -2.69 -0.56 2.65
N PHE A 50 -3.62 -1.10 1.87
CA PHE A 50 -5.05 -0.85 1.99
C PHE A 50 -5.73 -2.11 2.47
N VAL A 51 -6.45 -2.00 3.58
CA VAL A 51 -7.21 -3.12 4.15
C VAL A 51 -8.70 -2.88 3.92
N SER A 52 -9.39 -3.93 3.50
CA SER A 52 -10.84 -3.97 3.41
C SER A 52 -11.39 -5.09 4.31
N LEU A 53 -12.41 -4.77 5.08
CA LEU A 53 -13.16 -5.70 5.92
C LEU A 53 -14.59 -5.80 5.38
N ASN A 54 -15.00 -6.99 4.94
CA ASN A 54 -16.33 -7.21 4.34
C ASN A 54 -16.68 -6.22 3.20
N GLY A 55 -15.67 -5.82 2.43
CA GLY A 55 -15.80 -4.84 1.35
C GLY A 55 -15.82 -3.37 1.80
N MET A 56 -15.77 -3.09 3.10
CA MET A 56 -15.58 -1.75 3.64
C MET A 56 -14.10 -1.42 3.78
N ARG A 57 -13.71 -0.23 3.33
CA ARG A 57 -12.33 0.25 3.45
C ARG A 57 -12.06 0.72 4.87
N MET A 58 -10.96 0.21 5.44
CA MET A 58 -10.50 0.55 6.78
C MET A 58 -9.50 1.70 6.73
N HIS A 59 -9.41 2.45 7.82
CA HIS A 59 -8.45 3.54 8.00
C HIS A 59 -7.25 3.08 8.82
N GLU A 60 -6.06 3.35 8.31
CA GLU A 60 -4.81 3.11 9.01
C GLU A 60 -4.59 4.17 10.10
N GLY A 61 -4.13 3.74 11.28
CA GLY A 61 -3.70 4.61 12.38
C GLY A 61 -3.85 3.94 13.74
N GLU A 62 -3.08 4.39 14.73
CA GLU A 62 -3.13 3.87 16.10
C GLU A 62 -4.51 4.07 16.75
N ASP A 63 -5.17 5.20 16.45
CA ASP A 63 -6.52 5.53 16.92
C ASP A 63 -7.62 5.17 15.89
N ASN A 64 -7.26 4.51 14.79
CA ASN A 64 -8.18 4.15 13.70
C ASN A 64 -8.48 2.64 13.70
N ASP A 65 -8.78 2.06 12.53
CA ASP A 65 -9.29 0.70 12.39
C ASP A 65 -8.18 -0.36 12.48
N TYR A 66 -7.01 -0.06 11.91
CA TYR A 66 -5.85 -0.96 11.94
C TYR A 66 -4.53 -0.19 11.94
N ILE A 67 -3.45 -0.87 12.30
CA ILE A 67 -2.08 -0.34 12.27
C ILE A 67 -1.12 -1.33 11.60
N GLU A 68 -0.19 -0.81 10.80
CA GLU A 68 0.96 -1.58 10.30
C GLU A 68 1.94 -1.85 11.46
N LEU A 69 2.31 -3.11 11.66
CA LEU A 69 3.28 -3.52 12.69
C LEU A 69 4.67 -3.75 12.10
N SER A 70 4.72 -4.28 10.88
CA SER A 70 5.94 -4.51 10.11
C SER A 70 5.62 -4.62 8.63
N SER A 71 6.62 -4.77 7.77
CA SER A 71 6.43 -4.94 6.32
C SER A 71 5.63 -6.19 5.93
N GLN A 72 5.27 -7.07 6.86
CA GLN A 72 4.45 -8.26 6.59
C GLN A 72 3.29 -8.43 7.58
N LYS A 73 3.09 -7.47 8.48
CA LYS A 73 2.12 -7.59 9.56
C LYS A 73 1.35 -6.30 9.74
N PHE A 74 0.07 -6.45 9.96
CA PHE A 74 -0.80 -5.39 10.44
C PHE A 74 -1.77 -5.97 11.47
N ARG A 75 -2.37 -5.10 12.27
CA ARG A 75 -3.29 -5.52 13.35
C ARG A 75 -4.50 -4.61 13.39
N PHE A 76 -5.67 -5.20 13.54
CA PHE A 76 -6.90 -4.45 13.81
C PHE A 76 -6.91 -3.94 15.25
N ASN A 77 -7.40 -2.72 15.47
CA ASN A 77 -7.51 -2.12 16.79
C ASN A 77 -8.82 -2.53 17.51
N PHE A 78 -9.60 -3.43 16.91
CA PHE A 78 -10.84 -3.98 17.44
C PHE A 78 -10.95 -5.47 17.10
N PRO A 79 -11.73 -6.25 17.88
CA PRO A 79 -11.90 -7.67 17.62
C PRO A 79 -12.69 -7.94 16.34
N LEU A 80 -12.26 -8.93 15.57
CA LEU A 80 -12.98 -9.45 14.40
C LEU A 80 -13.82 -10.67 14.74
N GLU A 81 -14.87 -10.90 13.97
CA GLU A 81 -15.67 -12.12 14.01
C GLU A 81 -15.12 -13.19 13.06
N SER A 82 -15.40 -14.47 13.33
CA SER A 82 -14.84 -15.58 12.54
C SER A 82 -15.30 -15.64 11.10
N GLU A 83 -16.39 -14.95 10.77
CA GLU A 83 -16.96 -14.89 9.42
C GLU A 83 -16.50 -13.65 8.63
N ASP A 84 -15.70 -12.78 9.25
CA ASP A 84 -15.20 -11.57 8.62
C ASP A 84 -14.22 -11.86 7.49
N ALA A 85 -14.47 -11.26 6.32
CA ALA A 85 -13.60 -11.33 5.16
C ALA A 85 -12.62 -10.16 5.15
N VAL A 86 -11.33 -10.46 5.35
CA VAL A 86 -10.24 -9.49 5.23
C VAL A 86 -9.57 -9.62 3.85
N ILE A 87 -9.42 -8.50 3.16
CA ILE A 87 -8.70 -8.38 1.89
C ILE A 87 -7.71 -7.23 2.02
N CYS A 88 -6.52 -7.38 1.45
CA CYS A 88 -5.57 -6.28 1.38
C CYS A 88 -4.99 -6.08 -0.02
N ASP A 89 -4.68 -4.82 -0.31
CA ASP A 89 -3.96 -4.37 -1.49
C ASP A 89 -2.69 -3.63 -1.06
N TYR A 90 -1.56 -3.87 -1.71
CA TYR A 90 -0.31 -3.17 -1.35
C TYR A 90 0.73 -3.15 -2.47
N ILE A 91 1.71 -2.25 -2.36
CA ILE A 91 2.90 -2.24 -3.22
C ILE A 91 3.95 -3.18 -2.62
N LEU A 92 4.43 -4.12 -3.43
CA LEU A 92 5.43 -5.10 -3.02
C LEU A 92 6.83 -4.49 -2.88
N ILE A 93 7.57 -4.89 -1.85
CA ILE A 93 9.02 -4.68 -1.78
C ILE A 93 9.69 -5.70 -2.70
N LEU A 94 10.42 -5.20 -3.72
CA LEU A 94 11.17 -6.01 -4.70
C LEU A 94 12.53 -6.47 -4.16
#